data_AF-A0A7C1ZE82-F1
#
_entry.id   AF-A0A7C1ZE82-F1
#
_cell.length_a   1.000
_cell.length_b   1.000
_cell.length_c   1.000
_cell.angle_alpha   90.00
_cell.angle_beta   90.00
_cell.angle_gamma   90.00
#
_symmetry.space_group_name_H-M   'P 1'
#
loop_
_entity.id
_entity.type
_entity.pdbx_description
1 polymer ?
#
loop_
_entity_poly.entity_id
_entity_poly.type
_entity_poly.pdbx_seq_one_letter_code
_entity_poly.pdbx_strand_id
1 'polypeptide(L)'
;MEEVIMQFASARDLRNRPGNIWKELKKNEEIVITSNGKPVALMISVNEDNLEEEVKAHRQAKVQLSITRMQKGAKEKGLDRMTLEEINGIITETRRKRNK
;
A
#
# COMPACT_ATOMS: atom_id res chain seq x y z
N MET A 1 -17.03 -8.99 7.87
CA MET A 1 -15.81 -8.83 7.07
C MET A 1 -16.04 -9.67 5.85
N GLU A 2 -16.14 -9.04 4.70
CA GLU A 2 -16.28 -9.76 3.43
C GLU A 2 -14.99 -10.54 3.20
N GLU A 3 -15.10 -11.85 3.04
CA GLU A 3 -13.94 -12.71 2.83
C GLU A 3 -13.43 -12.44 1.41
N VAL A 4 -12.37 -11.65 1.29
CA VAL A 4 -11.73 -11.38 0.00
C VAL A 4 -11.05 -12.68 -0.43
N ILE A 5 -11.64 -13.38 -1.39
CA ILE A 5 -11.05 -14.58 -1.99
C ILE A 5 -9.89 -14.13 -2.88
N MET A 6 -8.68 -14.12 -2.31
CA MET A 6 -7.47 -13.76 -3.05
C MET A 6 -6.98 -14.93 -3.89
N GLN A 7 -6.78 -14.70 -5.20
CA GLN A 7 -6.12 -15.64 -6.08
C GLN A 7 -4.61 -15.55 -5.95
N PHE A 8 -3.93 -16.70 -6.01
CA PHE A 8 -2.48 -16.79 -5.92
C PHE A 8 -1.92 -17.47 -7.16
N ALA A 9 -0.82 -16.94 -7.68
CA ALA A 9 0.00 -17.58 -8.69
C ALA A 9 1.47 -17.52 -8.33
N SER A 10 2.26 -18.51 -8.74
CA SER A 10 3.71 -18.43 -8.55
C SER A 10 4.38 -17.60 -9.65
N ALA A 11 5.51 -16.99 -9.33
CA ALA A 11 6.37 -16.33 -10.31
C ALA A 11 6.84 -17.31 -11.41
N ARG A 12 6.88 -18.61 -11.09
CA ARG A 12 7.13 -19.68 -12.06
C ARG A 12 5.94 -19.86 -13.02
N ASP A 13 4.70 -19.81 -12.53
CA ASP A 13 3.50 -19.87 -13.39
C ASP A 13 3.38 -18.64 -14.27
N LEU A 14 3.71 -17.45 -13.73
CA LEU A 14 3.79 -16.23 -14.52
C LEU A 14 4.78 -16.36 -15.70
N ARG A 15 5.93 -16.99 -15.46
CA ARG A 15 6.94 -17.24 -16.50
C ARG A 15 6.50 -18.31 -17.51
N ASN A 16 6.00 -19.44 -17.01
CA ASN A 16 5.81 -20.64 -17.82
C ASN A 16 4.43 -20.72 -18.46
N ARG A 17 3.42 -20.04 -17.90
CA ARG A 17 2.01 -20.10 -18.31
C ARG A 17 1.33 -18.72 -18.22
N PRO A 18 1.90 -17.66 -18.84
CA PRO A 18 1.38 -16.29 -18.72
C PRO A 18 -0.09 -16.19 -19.18
N GLY A 19 -0.49 -16.96 -20.21
CA GLY A 19 -1.87 -17.00 -20.70
C GLY A 19 -2.91 -17.40 -19.64
N ASN A 20 -2.56 -18.27 -18.70
CA ASN A 20 -3.47 -18.63 -17.61
C ASN A 20 -3.59 -17.48 -16.60
N ILE A 21 -2.49 -16.79 -16.31
CA ILE A 21 -2.50 -15.62 -15.41
C ILE A 21 -3.37 -14.50 -15.99
N TRP A 22 -3.27 -14.22 -17.30
CA TRP A 22 -4.13 -13.23 -17.95
C TRP A 22 -5.62 -13.61 -17.91
N LYS A 23 -5.95 -14.90 -18.03
CA LYS A 23 -7.34 -15.37 -17.89
C LYS A 23 -7.85 -15.19 -16.46
N GLU A 24 -7.04 -15.51 -15.46
CA GLU A 24 -7.41 -15.33 -14.06
C GLU A 24 -7.54 -13.85 -13.69
N LEU A 25 -6.68 -12.97 -14.20
CA LEU A 25 -6.79 -11.52 -14.00
C LEU A 25 -8.06 -10.94 -14.62
N LYS A 26 -8.45 -11.40 -15.82
CA LYS A 26 -9.72 -10.99 -16.43
C LYS A 26 -10.95 -11.43 -15.63
N LYS A 27 -10.83 -12.51 -14.84
CA LYS A 27 -11.94 -13.07 -14.06
C LYS A 27 -12.03 -12.48 -12.65
N ASN A 28 -10.89 -12.29 -11.99
CA ASN A 28 -10.84 -11.95 -10.56
C ASN A 28 -10.30 -10.53 -10.30
N GLU A 29 -9.92 -9.78 -11.35
CA GLU A 29 -9.36 -8.41 -11.34
C GLU A 29 -8.02 -8.24 -10.60
N GLU A 30 -7.71 -9.09 -9.62
CA GLU A 30 -6.48 -9.10 -8.87
C GLU A 30 -5.88 -10.51 -8.72
N ILE A 31 -4.55 -10.58 -8.66
CA ILE A 31 -3.83 -11.82 -8.34
C ILE A 31 -2.56 -11.53 -7.54
N VAL A 32 -2.34 -12.31 -6.50
CA VAL A 32 -1.11 -12.26 -5.71
C VAL A 32 -0.06 -13.15 -6.35
N ILE A 33 1.07 -12.56 -6.72
CA ILE A 33 2.22 -13.29 -7.24
C ILE A 33 3.12 -13.69 -6.06
N THR A 34 3.50 -14.96 -6.03
CA THR A 34 4.35 -15.55 -4.99
C THR A 34 5.70 -16.00 -5.53
N SER A 35 6.74 -15.91 -4.70
CA SER A 35 8.05 -16.52 -4.93
C SER A 35 8.38 -17.42 -3.74
N ASN A 36 8.66 -18.71 -3.99
CA ASN A 36 8.89 -19.71 -2.94
C ASN A 36 7.80 -19.70 -1.85
N GLY A 37 6.53 -19.60 -2.26
CA GLY A 37 5.37 -19.58 -1.36
C GLY A 37 5.11 -18.25 -0.64
N LYS A 38 5.94 -17.23 -0.84
CA LYS A 38 5.78 -15.91 -0.20
C LYS A 38 5.23 -14.88 -1.19
N PRO A 39 4.22 -14.06 -0.83
CA PRO A 39 3.77 -12.95 -1.65
C PRO A 39 4.92 -11.98 -1.97
N VAL A 40 5.08 -11.65 -3.24
CA VAL A 40 6.11 -10.71 -3.73
C VAL A 40 5.55 -9.58 -4.58
N ALA A 41 4.37 -9.77 -5.17
CA ALA A 41 3.68 -8.71 -5.90
C ALA A 41 2.15 -8.92 -5.86
N LEU A 42 1.43 -7.83 -6.06
CA LEU A 42 0.01 -7.80 -6.40
C LEU A 42 -0.09 -7.31 -7.84
N MET A 43 -0.80 -8.04 -8.69
CA MET A 43 -1.09 -7.63 -10.06
C MET A 43 -2.58 -7.31 -10.15
N ILE A 44 -2.89 -6.12 -10.67
CA ILE A 44 -4.25 -5.60 -10.83
C ILE A 44 -4.50 -5.47 -12.34
N SER A 45 -5.65 -5.94 -12.80
CA SER A 45 -6.08 -5.81 -14.18
C SER A 45 -6.39 -4.35 -14.48
N VAL A 46 -5.78 -3.82 -15.54
CA VAL A 46 -6.01 -2.47 -16.04
C VAL A 46 -6.21 -2.52 -17.55
N ASN A 47 -6.93 -1.55 -18.09
CA ASN A 47 -7.15 -1.33 -19.51
C ASN A 47 -6.95 0.16 -19.85
N GLU A 48 -7.10 0.51 -21.13
CA GLU A 48 -6.87 1.87 -21.62
C GLU A 48 -7.79 2.91 -20.97
N ASP A 49 -9.00 2.51 -20.59
CA ASP A 49 -10.02 3.40 -20.03
C ASP A 49 -9.82 3.66 -18.53
N ASN A 50 -9.26 2.69 -17.78
CA ASN A 50 -9.19 2.76 -16.31
C ASN A 50 -7.77 2.93 -15.73
N LEU A 51 -6.73 2.87 -16.56
CA LEU A 51 -5.33 2.85 -16.08
C LEU A 51 -5.00 4.00 -15.13
N GLU A 52 -5.37 5.24 -15.49
CA GLU A 52 -5.04 6.41 -14.67
C GLU A 52 -5.79 6.43 -13.34
N GLU A 53 -7.07 6.05 -13.36
CA GLU A 53 -7.92 6.00 -12.18
C GLU A 53 -7.46 4.93 -11.21
N GLU A 54 -7.17 3.72 -11.69
CA GLU A 54 -6.68 2.60 -10.89
C GLU A 54 -5.32 2.92 -10.24
N VAL A 55 -4.39 3.49 -11.00
CA VAL A 55 -3.09 3.90 -10.46
C VAL A 55 -3.26 4.99 -9.39
N LYS A 56 -4.18 5.93 -9.58
CA LYS A 56 -4.49 6.97 -8.60
C LYS A 56 -5.11 6.39 -7.34
N ALA A 57 -6.09 5.50 -7.46
CA ALA A 57 -6.74 4.81 -6.36
C ALA A 57 -5.72 4.01 -5.53
N HIS A 58 -4.86 3.23 -6.20
CA HIS A 58 -3.79 2.48 -5.54
C HIS A 58 -2.84 3.40 -4.74
N ARG A 59 -2.43 4.53 -5.31
CA ARG A 59 -1.57 5.50 -4.62
C ARG A 59 -2.26 6.11 -3.40
N GLN A 60 -3.54 6.46 -3.50
CA GLN A 60 -4.31 7.00 -2.39
C GLN A 60 -4.44 5.97 -1.26
N ALA A 61 -4.79 4.72 -1.59
CA ALA A 61 -4.87 3.62 -0.62
C ALA A 61 -3.52 3.41 0.10
N LYS A 62 -2.41 3.40 -0.66
CA LYS A 62 -1.06 3.26 -0.10
C LYS A 62 -0.71 4.40 0.87
N VAL A 63 -1.07 5.63 0.55
CA VAL A 63 -0.86 6.79 1.44
C VAL A 63 -1.69 6.64 2.70
N GLN A 64 -2.97 6.30 2.58
CA GLN A 64 -3.86 6.10 3.72
C GLN A 64 -3.32 5.04 4.69
N LEU A 65 -2.92 3.88 4.17
CA LEU A 65 -2.27 2.81 4.95
C LEU A 65 -1.00 3.28 5.66
N SER A 66 -0.20 4.12 5.00
CA SER A 66 1.03 4.66 5.59
C SER A 66 0.73 5.63 6.74
N ILE A 67 -0.24 6.53 6.55
CA ILE A 67 -0.71 7.45 7.61
C ILE A 67 -1.25 6.68 8.80
N THR A 68 -2.09 5.66 8.57
CA THR A 68 -2.63 4.82 9.64
C THR A 68 -1.52 4.12 10.43
N ARG A 69 -0.48 3.61 9.77
CA ARG A 69 0.68 3.02 10.45
C ARG A 69 1.46 4.05 11.27
N MET A 70 1.67 5.24 10.73
CA MET A 70 2.32 6.34 11.47
C MET A 70 1.53 6.74 12.72
N GLN A 71 0.22 6.92 12.58
CA GLN A 71 -0.67 7.26 13.69
C GLN A 71 -0.70 6.16 14.75
N LYS A 72 -0.76 4.90 14.34
CA LYS A 72 -0.66 3.76 15.26
C LYS A 72 0.64 3.81 16.07
N GLY A 73 1.78 4.01 15.38
CA GLY A 73 3.08 4.14 16.05
C GLY A 73 3.19 5.36 16.95
N ALA A 74 2.55 6.48 16.60
CA ALA A 74 2.49 7.67 17.46
C ALA A 74 1.70 7.38 18.74
N LYS A 75 0.54 6.70 18.61
CA LYS A 75 -0.29 6.29 19.75
C LYS A 75 0.41 5.31 20.67
N GLU A 76 1.13 4.33 20.12
CA GLU A 76 1.95 3.39 20.91
C GLU A 76 3.04 4.12 21.71
N LYS A 77 3.51 5.27 21.22
CA LYS A 77 4.50 6.13 21.91
C LYS A 77 3.85 7.20 22.80
N GLY A 78 2.52 7.26 22.90
CA GLY A 78 1.79 8.29 23.64
C GLY A 78 1.88 9.70 23.04
N LEU A 79 2.41 9.84 21.83
CA LEU A 79 2.58 11.14 21.14
C LEU A 79 1.24 11.71 20.65
N ASP A 80 0.20 10.88 20.59
CA ASP A 80 -1.18 11.30 20.29
C ASP A 80 -1.79 12.22 21.36
N ARG A 81 -1.14 12.32 22.52
CA ARG A 81 -1.58 13.15 23.65
C ARG A 81 -0.82 14.47 23.78
N MET A 82 0.13 14.75 22.89
CA MET A 82 0.90 15.97 22.93
C MET A 82 0.00 17.20 22.79
N THR A 83 0.23 18.22 23.62
CA THR A 83 -0.52 19.48 23.52
C THR A 83 -0.03 20.31 22.33
N LEU A 84 -0.84 21.28 21.92
CA LEU A 84 -0.44 22.22 20.86
C LEU A 84 0.80 23.02 21.25
N GLU A 85 0.97 23.36 22.53
CA GLU A 85 2.15 24.06 23.05
C GLU A 85 3.42 23.22 22.88
N GLU A 86 3.37 21.94 23.24
CA GLU A 86 4.49 21.02 23.09
C GLU A 86 4.87 20.84 21.61
N ILE A 87 3.87 20.66 20.73
CA ILE A 87 4.05 20.53 19.28
C ILE A 87 4.72 21.79 18.71
N ASN A 88 4.20 22.97 19.04
CA ASN A 88 4.74 24.25 18.55
C ASN A 88 6.16 24.51 19.07
N GLY A 89 6.47 24.08 20.30
CA GLY A 89 7.83 24.11 20.84
C GLY A 89 8.81 23.31 19.98
N ILE A 90 8.49 22.06 19.65
CA ILE A 90 9.32 21.19 18.80
C ILE A 90 9.49 21.78 17.38
N ILE A 91 8.41 22.28 16.77
CA ILE A 91 8.45 22.88 15.43
C ILE A 91 9.39 24.08 15.41
N THR A 92 9.27 24.96 16.42
CA THR A 92 10.09 26.17 16.54
C THR A 92 11.56 25.83 16.69
N GLU A 93 11.88 24.89 17.59
CA GLU A 93 13.26 24.45 17.80
C GLU A 93 13.86 23.81 16.53
N THR A 94 13.10 22.95 15.85
CA THR A 94 13.53 22.28 14.61
C THR A 94 13.81 23.28 13.49
N ARG A 95 12.93 24.28 13.31
CA ARG A 95 13.12 25.35 12.31
C ARG A 95 14.35 26.21 12.64
N ARG A 96 14.57 26.53 13.92
CA ARG A 96 15.76 27.27 14.37
C ARG A 96 17.04 26.51 14.04
N LYS A 97 17.07 25.19 14.24
CA LYS A 97 18.22 24.33 13.90
C LYS A 97 18.50 24.26 12.40
N ARG A 98 17.46 24.34 11.55
CA ARG A 98 17.61 24.31 10.08
C ARG A 98 18.19 25.61 9.51
N ASN A 99 17.92 26.74 10.15
CA ASN A 99 18.36 28.06 9.69
C ASN A 99 19.71 28.49 10.30
N LYS A 100 20.41 27.58 10.99
CA LYS A 100 21.71 27.80 11.63
C LYS A 100 22.75 26.94 10.94
#